data_AF-A0A7S2X569-F1
#
_entry.id   AF-A0A7S2X569-F1
#
_cell.length_a   1.000
_cell.length_b   1.000
_cell.length_c   1.000
_cell.angle_alpha   90.00
_cell.angle_beta   90.00
_cell.angle_gamma   90.00
#
_symmetry.space_group_name_H-M   'P 1'
#
loop_
_entity.id
_entity.type
_entity.pdbx_description
1 polymer ?
#
loop_
_entity_poly.entity_id
_entity_poly.type
_entity_poly.pdbx_seq_one_letter_code
_entity_poly.pdbx_strand_id
1 'polypeptide(L)'
;KHLEFAEAKKWTDGWVGLAHHIVVCTSAFFIIMFDPEPSANEDRMYGFSDRINMVFSISTAYFMWDINTSMVQGLNDKKVYIHAVVCTLCYIFGQYPFLHYYGIRFLLFEVSSVFMQLRQLILLSDMRNTPLFSMVQATFGITFLVTRILYGIPLSLAFWNESIDLLLHGKPHSYYVVVFYFLANVILN
;
A
#
# COMPACT_ATOMS: atom_id res chain seq x y z
N LYS A 1 -18.07 -16.05 -23.24
CA LYS A 1 -16.95 -16.75 -22.57
C LYS A 1 -15.77 -15.84 -22.22
N HIS A 2 -14.92 -15.38 -23.16
CA HIS A 2 -13.77 -14.52 -22.79
C HIS A 2 -14.16 -13.16 -22.20
N LEU A 3 -15.21 -12.51 -22.74
CA LEU A 3 -15.71 -11.23 -22.22
C LEU A 3 -16.38 -11.37 -20.85
N GLU A 4 -17.22 -12.40 -20.66
CA GLU A 4 -17.84 -12.70 -19.36
C GLU A 4 -16.80 -13.01 -18.27
N PHE A 5 -15.73 -13.73 -18.62
CA PHE A 5 -14.63 -14.00 -17.69
C PHE A 5 -13.89 -12.71 -17.29
N ALA A 6 -13.62 -11.83 -18.25
CA ALA A 6 -12.96 -10.56 -17.99
C ALA A 6 -13.83 -9.64 -17.10
N GLU A 7 -15.14 -9.66 -17.29
CA GLU A 7 -16.09 -8.90 -16.48
C GLU A 7 -16.21 -9.45 -15.05
N ALA A 8 -16.44 -10.75 -14.90
CA ALA A 8 -16.49 -11.40 -13.58
C ALA A 8 -15.20 -11.14 -12.77
N LYS A 9 -14.05 -11.14 -13.44
CA LYS A 9 -12.77 -10.83 -12.80
C LYS A 9 -12.68 -9.40 -12.29
N LYS A 10 -13.17 -8.39 -13.02
CA LYS A 10 -13.18 -6.99 -12.54
C LYS A 10 -13.96 -6.85 -11.23
N TRP A 11 -15.07 -7.59 -11.11
CA TRP A 11 -15.82 -7.67 -9.86
C TRP A 11 -15.02 -8.32 -8.75
N THR A 12 -14.35 -9.44 -9.02
CA THR A 12 -13.47 -10.10 -8.05
C THR A 12 -12.35 -9.18 -7.58
N ASP A 13 -11.63 -8.54 -8.50
CA ASP A 13 -10.55 -7.60 -8.20
C ASP A 13 -11.06 -6.42 -7.34
N GLY A 14 -12.23 -5.89 -7.69
CA GLY A 14 -12.88 -4.82 -6.92
C GLY A 14 -13.17 -5.22 -5.47
N TRP A 15 -13.79 -6.38 -5.25
CA TRP A 15 -14.15 -6.84 -3.91
C TRP A 15 -12.96 -7.30 -3.07
N VAL A 16 -12.01 -8.02 -3.67
CA VAL A 16 -10.80 -8.49 -2.97
C VAL A 16 -9.93 -7.30 -2.58
N GLY A 17 -9.71 -6.36 -3.50
CA GLY A 17 -9.00 -5.11 -3.20
C GLY A 17 -9.69 -4.31 -2.10
N LEU A 18 -11.01 -4.11 -2.20
CA LEU A 18 -11.77 -3.38 -1.18
C LEU A 18 -11.61 -4.01 0.21
N ALA A 19 -11.75 -5.34 0.32
CA ALA A 19 -11.58 -6.05 1.58
C ALA A 19 -10.16 -5.87 2.14
N HIS A 20 -9.14 -6.01 1.29
CA HIS A 20 -7.75 -5.82 1.68
C HIS A 20 -7.51 -4.40 2.22
N HIS A 21 -7.86 -3.37 1.45
CA HIS A 21 -7.61 -1.98 1.82
C HIS A 21 -8.31 -1.60 3.13
N ILE A 22 -9.55 -2.06 3.36
CA ILE A 22 -10.26 -1.82 4.62
C ILE A 22 -9.50 -2.45 5.79
N VAL A 23 -9.13 -3.72 5.68
CA VAL A 23 -8.41 -4.44 6.76
C VAL A 23 -7.12 -3.72 7.10
N VAL A 24 -6.25 -3.45 6.11
CA VAL A 24 -4.94 -2.86 6.39
C VAL A 24 -5.04 -1.41 6.86
N CYS A 25 -5.97 -0.62 6.32
CA CYS A 25 -6.14 0.78 6.76
C CYS A 25 -6.66 0.85 8.19
N THR A 26 -7.64 0.02 8.55
CA THR A 26 -8.16 -0.03 9.92
C THR A 26 -7.10 -0.51 10.89
N SER A 27 -6.36 -1.58 10.55
CA SER A 27 -5.26 -2.08 11.38
C SER A 27 -4.14 -1.05 11.55
N ALA A 28 -3.69 -0.42 10.46
CA ALA A 28 -2.65 0.59 10.51
C ALA A 28 -3.08 1.80 11.34
N PHE A 29 -4.30 2.32 11.12
CA PHE A 29 -4.83 3.42 11.91
C PHE A 29 -4.89 3.09 13.40
N PHE A 30 -5.36 1.88 13.75
CA PHE A 30 -5.47 1.45 15.15
C PHE A 30 -4.09 1.39 15.83
N ILE A 31 -3.11 0.75 15.20
CA ILE A 31 -1.74 0.65 15.73
C ILE A 31 -1.12 2.04 15.88
N ILE A 32 -1.30 2.94 14.92
CA ILE A 32 -0.69 4.27 14.97
C ILE A 32 -1.31 5.14 16.08
N MET A 33 -2.63 5.08 16.26
CA MET A 33 -3.36 6.05 17.11
C MET A 33 -3.59 5.57 18.54
N PHE A 34 -3.85 4.27 18.74
CA PHE A 34 -4.32 3.75 20.03
C PHE A 34 -3.34 2.81 20.70
N ASP A 35 -2.43 2.21 19.93
CA ASP A 35 -1.47 1.25 20.44
C ASP A 35 -0.10 1.41 19.77
N PRO A 36 0.52 2.60 19.89
CA PRO A 36 1.77 2.89 19.23
C PRO A 36 2.90 2.04 19.83
N GLU A 37 3.54 1.25 18.98
CA GLU A 37 4.59 0.32 19.38
C GLU A 37 5.85 1.06 19.84
N PRO A 38 6.29 0.90 21.10
CA PRO A 38 7.45 1.62 21.62
C PRO A 38 8.72 1.35 20.83
N SER A 39 8.98 0.07 20.49
CA SER A 39 10.16 -0.36 19.74
C SER A 39 10.30 0.34 18.39
N ALA A 40 9.22 0.44 17.62
CA ALA A 40 9.22 1.12 16.32
C ALA A 40 9.32 2.65 16.45
N ASN A 41 8.90 3.24 17.57
CA ASN A 41 9.02 4.68 17.79
C ASN A 41 10.40 5.09 18.35
N GLU A 42 11.03 4.22 19.13
CA GLU A 42 12.39 4.41 19.65
C GLU A 42 13.44 4.23 18.55
N ASP A 43 13.28 3.21 17.69
CA ASP A 43 14.09 2.99 16.50
C ASP A 43 13.19 2.94 15.26
N ARG A 44 13.13 4.06 14.54
CA ARG A 44 12.28 4.19 13.35
C ARG A 44 12.75 3.35 12.15
N MET A 45 14.01 2.89 12.15
CA MET A 45 14.58 2.12 11.06
C MET A 45 14.53 0.61 11.30
N TYR A 46 14.85 0.16 12.52
CA TYR A 46 14.98 -1.25 12.86
C TYR A 46 14.06 -1.72 13.98
N GLY A 47 13.30 -0.81 14.59
CA GLY A 47 12.33 -1.17 15.61
C GLY A 47 11.30 -2.15 15.08
N PHE A 48 11.16 -3.28 15.76
CA PHE A 48 10.32 -4.39 15.31
C PHE A 48 9.02 -4.46 16.12
N SER A 49 7.94 -4.84 15.45
CA SER A 49 6.65 -5.11 16.07
C SER A 49 5.98 -6.29 15.38
N ASP A 50 5.54 -7.27 16.16
CA ASP A 50 4.78 -8.42 15.68
C ASP A 50 3.43 -8.00 15.08
N ARG A 51 2.78 -6.99 15.65
CA ARG A 51 1.48 -6.48 15.16
C ARG A 51 1.63 -5.84 13.78
N ILE A 52 2.65 -4.99 13.61
CA ILE A 52 2.98 -4.41 12.31
C ILE A 52 3.38 -5.51 11.31
N ASN A 53 4.16 -6.49 11.76
CA ASN A 53 4.59 -7.62 10.93
C ASN A 53 3.40 -8.46 10.41
N MET A 54 2.38 -8.66 11.25
CA MET A 54 1.15 -9.33 10.86
C MET A 54 0.42 -8.56 9.75
N VAL A 55 0.34 -7.23 9.84
CA VAL A 55 -0.25 -6.39 8.79
C VAL A 55 0.57 -6.49 7.49
N PHE A 56 1.90 -6.47 7.58
CA PHE A 56 2.77 -6.66 6.41
C PHE A 56 2.58 -8.04 5.77
N SER A 57 2.34 -9.08 6.57
CA SER A 57 2.06 -10.42 6.06
C SER A 57 0.75 -10.47 5.27
N ILE A 58 -0.29 -9.77 5.75
CA ILE A 58 -1.58 -9.63 5.03
C ILE A 58 -1.37 -8.91 3.69
N SER A 59 -0.63 -7.79 3.70
CA SER A 59 -0.28 -7.05 2.47
C SER A 59 0.54 -7.89 1.50
N THR A 60 1.52 -8.64 2.01
CA THR A 60 2.33 -9.54 1.18
C THR A 60 1.45 -10.55 0.45
N ALA A 61 0.53 -11.21 1.17
CA ALA A 61 -0.38 -12.20 0.57
C ALA A 61 -1.28 -11.57 -0.50
N TYR A 62 -1.81 -10.38 -0.25
CA TYR A 62 -2.63 -9.65 -1.23
C TYR A 62 -1.84 -9.29 -2.49
N PHE A 63 -0.64 -8.71 -2.36
CA PHE A 63 0.15 -8.35 -3.55
C PHE A 63 0.68 -9.56 -4.31
N MET A 64 0.94 -10.69 -3.63
CA MET A 64 1.22 -11.96 -4.31
C MET A 64 0.02 -12.45 -5.13
N TRP A 65 -1.20 -12.28 -4.61
CA TRP A 65 -2.41 -12.54 -5.36
C TRP A 65 -2.53 -11.62 -6.58
N ASP A 66 -2.27 -10.31 -6.45
CA ASP A 66 -2.27 -9.34 -7.56
C ASP A 66 -1.24 -9.68 -8.65
N ILE A 67 -0.05 -10.15 -8.27
CA ILE A 67 0.96 -10.65 -9.22
C ILE A 67 0.40 -11.83 -10.02
N ASN A 68 -0.17 -12.82 -9.33
CA ASN A 68 -0.74 -14.00 -9.97
C ASN A 68 -1.90 -13.64 -10.91
N THR A 69 -2.81 -12.77 -10.47
CA THR A 69 -3.95 -12.36 -11.30
C THR A 69 -3.52 -11.54 -12.52
N SER A 70 -2.48 -10.70 -12.38
CA SER A 70 -1.89 -9.94 -13.49
C SER A 70 -1.22 -10.85 -14.52
N MET A 71 -0.52 -11.89 -14.08
CA MET A 71 0.11 -12.89 -14.99
C MET A 71 -0.94 -13.67 -15.78
N VAL A 72 -2.01 -14.13 -15.11
CA VAL A 72 -3.12 -14.85 -15.77
C VAL A 72 -3.82 -13.98 -16.82
N GLN A 73 -3.87 -12.66 -16.62
CA GLN A 73 -4.39 -11.70 -17.60
C GLN A 73 -3.43 -11.39 -18.75
N GLY A 74 -2.23 -11.97 -18.79
CA GLY A 74 -1.25 -11.70 -19.83
C GLY A 74 -0.56 -10.34 -19.70
N LEU A 75 -0.48 -9.78 -18.49
CA LEU A 75 0.21 -8.51 -18.19
C LEU A 75 -0.33 -7.31 -19.01
N ASN A 76 -1.64 -7.29 -19.26
CA ASN A 76 -2.30 -6.20 -19.99
C ASN A 76 -2.03 -4.82 -19.38
N ASP A 77 -1.96 -4.75 -18.05
CA ASP A 77 -1.50 -3.57 -17.31
C ASP A 77 -0.16 -3.85 -16.62
N LYS A 78 0.93 -3.47 -17.29
CA LYS A 78 2.28 -3.62 -16.76
C LYS A 78 2.51 -2.79 -15.49
N LYS A 79 1.79 -1.68 -15.31
CA LYS A 79 1.97 -0.81 -14.14
C LYS A 79 1.45 -1.49 -12.88
N VAL A 80 0.28 -2.10 -12.96
CA VAL A 80 -0.31 -2.87 -11.85
C VAL A 80 0.58 -4.04 -11.47
N TYR A 81 1.13 -4.76 -12.46
CA TYR A 81 2.07 -5.84 -12.21
C TYR A 81 3.35 -5.37 -11.51
N ILE A 82 4.01 -4.33 -12.03
CA ILE A 82 5.24 -3.78 -11.44
C ILE A 82 4.97 -3.29 -10.02
N HIS A 83 3.86 -2.57 -9.81
CA HIS A 83 3.44 -2.13 -8.49
C HIS A 83 3.30 -3.31 -7.52
N ALA A 84 2.58 -4.36 -7.91
CA ALA A 84 2.39 -5.54 -7.06
C ALA A 84 3.72 -6.22 -6.72
N VAL A 85 4.64 -6.37 -7.69
CA VAL A 85 5.98 -6.94 -7.44
C VAL A 85 6.78 -6.09 -6.44
N VAL A 86 6.83 -4.77 -6.64
CA VAL A 86 7.58 -3.87 -5.76
C VAL A 86 6.98 -3.88 -4.35
N CYS A 87 5.65 -3.81 -4.22
CA CYS A 87 4.96 -3.88 -2.94
C CYS A 87 5.23 -5.22 -2.23
N THR A 88 5.13 -6.36 -2.93
CA THR A 88 5.45 -7.67 -2.35
C THR A 88 6.86 -7.71 -1.79
N LEU A 89 7.86 -7.21 -2.53
CA LEU A 89 9.24 -7.17 -2.06
C LEU A 89 9.42 -6.23 -0.86
N CYS A 90 8.81 -5.04 -0.88
CA CYS A 90 8.82 -4.12 0.26
C CYS A 90 8.26 -4.74 1.52
N TYR A 91 7.14 -5.49 1.44
CA TYR A 91 6.58 -6.12 2.63
C TYR A 91 7.38 -7.34 3.05
N ILE A 92 7.90 -8.17 2.15
CA ILE A 92 8.78 -9.31 2.50
C ILE A 92 10.06 -8.82 3.21
N PHE A 93 10.74 -7.83 2.65
CA PHE A 93 11.95 -7.28 3.26
C PHE A 93 11.64 -6.57 4.58
N GLY A 94 10.47 -5.94 4.71
CA GLY A 94 10.03 -5.31 5.94
C GLY A 94 9.87 -6.31 7.10
N GLN A 95 9.48 -7.56 6.82
CA GLN A 95 9.31 -8.60 7.85
C GLN A 95 10.63 -9.01 8.54
N TYR A 96 11.77 -8.72 7.93
CA TYR A 96 13.10 -8.85 8.54
C TYR A 96 13.52 -7.47 9.04
N PRO A 97 13.40 -7.23 10.36
CA PRO A 97 13.05 -5.95 10.98
C PRO A 97 13.65 -4.74 10.27
N PHE A 98 12.86 -4.14 9.37
CA PHE A 98 13.26 -2.94 8.65
C PHE A 98 12.04 -2.08 8.29
N LEU A 99 12.09 -0.80 8.64
CA LEU A 99 11.09 0.22 8.31
C LEU A 99 9.67 -0.05 8.84
N HIS A 100 9.50 -0.76 9.95
CA HIS A 100 8.15 -0.97 10.51
C HIS A 100 7.43 0.36 10.83
N TYR A 101 8.17 1.35 11.36
CA TYR A 101 7.63 2.69 11.64
C TYR A 101 7.06 3.36 10.40
N TYR A 102 7.80 3.34 9.29
CA TYR A 102 7.39 4.00 8.04
C TYR A 102 6.40 3.15 7.27
N GLY A 103 6.63 1.84 7.16
CA GLY A 103 5.80 0.93 6.38
C GLY A 103 4.35 0.88 6.87
N ILE A 104 4.11 0.87 8.19
CA ILE A 104 2.74 0.93 8.72
C ILE A 104 2.06 2.28 8.40
N ARG A 105 2.83 3.37 8.34
CA ARG A 105 2.31 4.70 7.97
C ARG A 105 2.09 4.83 6.48
N PHE A 106 2.94 4.23 5.65
CA PHE A 106 2.76 4.13 4.21
C PHE A 106 1.52 3.30 3.83
N LEU A 107 1.11 2.33 4.66
CA LEU A 107 -0.14 1.61 4.46
C LEU A 107 -1.40 2.49 4.55
N LEU A 108 -1.35 3.64 5.25
CA LEU A 108 -2.47 4.59 5.28
C LEU A 108 -2.74 5.22 3.91
N PHE A 109 -1.81 5.09 2.96
CA PHE A 109 -2.02 5.54 1.60
C PHE A 109 -3.13 4.75 0.87
N GLU A 110 -3.41 3.53 1.33
CA GLU A 110 -4.46 2.67 0.81
C GLU A 110 -5.89 3.15 1.16
N VAL A 111 -6.02 4.16 2.04
CA VAL A 111 -7.34 4.76 2.33
C VAL A 111 -7.96 5.34 1.06
N SER A 112 -7.14 5.97 0.21
CA SER A 112 -7.59 6.45 -1.09
C SER A 112 -8.02 5.29 -2.01
N SER A 113 -7.34 4.14 -1.92
CA SER A 113 -7.66 2.91 -2.68
C SER A 113 -9.01 2.32 -2.29
N VAL A 114 -9.46 2.43 -1.04
CA VAL A 114 -10.83 2.05 -0.61
C VAL A 114 -11.87 2.76 -1.48
N PHE A 115 -11.77 4.08 -1.61
CA PHE A 115 -12.71 4.87 -2.40
C PHE A 115 -12.52 4.66 -3.91
N MET A 116 -11.30 4.37 -4.36
CA MET A 116 -11.03 3.97 -5.74
C MET A 116 -11.78 2.67 -6.10
N GLN A 117 -11.70 1.64 -5.25
CA GLN A 117 -12.39 0.36 -5.50
C GLN A 117 -13.91 0.51 -5.42
N LEU A 118 -14.44 1.28 -4.46
CA LEU A 118 -15.87 1.61 -4.43
C LEU A 118 -16.32 2.33 -5.71
N ARG A 119 -15.55 3.31 -6.20
CA ARG A 119 -15.83 4.00 -7.45
C ARG A 119 -15.86 3.02 -8.64
N GLN A 120 -14.90 2.09 -8.71
CA GLN A 120 -14.87 1.08 -9.77
C GLN A 120 -16.08 0.15 -9.71
N LEU A 121 -16.47 -0.33 -8.53
CA LEU A 121 -17.65 -1.17 -8.33
C LEU A 121 -18.94 -0.44 -8.76
N ILE A 122 -19.10 0.83 -8.42
CA ILE A 122 -20.25 1.66 -8.85
C ILE A 122 -20.30 1.79 -10.38
N LEU A 123 -19.14 1.93 -11.04
CA LEU A 123 -19.07 1.97 -12.50
C LEU A 123 -19.44 0.62 -13.14
N LEU A 124 -19.06 -0.50 -12.51
CA LEU A 124 -19.45 -1.83 -12.98
C LEU A 124 -20.96 -2.08 -12.83
N SER A 125 -21.62 -1.43 -11.86
CA SER A 125 -23.09 -1.44 -11.71
C SER A 125 -23.84 -0.49 -12.67
N ASP A 126 -23.15 0.15 -13.61
CA ASP A 126 -23.70 1.17 -14.53
C ASP A 126 -24.33 2.39 -13.82
N MET A 127 -23.85 2.72 -12.62
CA MET A 127 -24.41 3.79 -11.78
C MET A 127 -23.68 5.13 -11.93
N ARG A 128 -23.05 5.39 -13.08
CA ARG A 128 -22.19 6.58 -13.30
C ARG A 128 -22.91 7.92 -13.13
N ASN A 129 -24.20 7.99 -13.48
CA ASN A 129 -24.98 9.23 -13.44
C ASN A 129 -25.67 9.47 -12.10
N THR A 130 -25.36 8.68 -11.07
CA THR A 130 -25.98 8.79 -9.76
C THR A 130 -25.25 9.81 -8.87
N PRO A 131 -25.95 10.48 -7.94
CA PRO A 131 -25.31 11.32 -6.92
C PRO A 131 -24.28 10.55 -6.07
N LEU A 132 -24.49 9.24 -5.88
CA LEU A 132 -23.57 8.35 -5.19
C LEU A 132 -22.20 8.29 -5.88
N PHE A 133 -22.16 8.17 -7.20
CA PHE A 133 -20.91 8.16 -7.95
C PHE A 133 -20.12 9.47 -7.75
N SER A 134 -20.79 10.62 -7.88
CA SER A 134 -20.17 11.94 -7.69
C SER A 134 -19.62 12.11 -6.27
N MET A 135 -20.35 11.65 -5.25
CA MET A 135 -19.90 11.68 -3.86
C MET A 135 -18.64 10.83 -3.66
N VAL A 136 -18.67 9.56 -4.08
CA VAL A 136 -17.52 8.65 -3.93
C VAL A 136 -16.31 9.14 -4.72
N GLN A 137 -16.53 9.69 -5.92
CA GLN A 137 -15.47 10.30 -6.73
C GLN A 137 -14.83 11.51 -6.03
N ALA A 138 -15.63 12.39 -5.43
CA ALA A 138 -15.12 13.53 -4.68
C ALA A 138 -14.32 13.07 -3.45
N THR A 139 -14.86 12.10 -2.69
CA THR A 139 -14.18 11.53 -1.53
C THR A 139 -12.87 10.85 -1.91
N PHE A 140 -12.82 10.14 -3.03
CA PHE A 140 -11.57 9.61 -3.58
C PHE A 140 -10.55 10.72 -3.84
N GLY A 141 -10.94 11.82 -4.50
CA GLY A 141 -10.04 12.94 -4.77
C GLY A 141 -9.49 13.59 -3.49
N ILE A 142 -10.36 13.83 -2.50
CA ILE A 142 -9.99 14.42 -1.21
C ILE A 142 -9.05 13.48 -0.44
N THR A 143 -9.38 12.20 -0.36
CA THR A 143 -8.57 11.22 0.38
C THR A 143 -7.22 10.99 -0.29
N PHE A 144 -7.15 11.00 -1.63
CA PHE A 144 -5.90 10.98 -2.36
C PHE A 144 -5.03 12.21 -2.02
N LEU A 145 -5.60 13.41 -2.09
CA LEU A 145 -4.87 14.64 -1.74
C LEU A 145 -4.33 14.59 -0.31
N VAL A 146 -5.14 14.19 0.66
CA VAL A 146 -4.74 14.15 2.07
C VAL A 146 -3.67 13.08 2.32
N THR A 147 -3.92 11.85 1.90
CA THR A 147 -3.06 10.71 2.28
C THR A 147 -1.77 10.65 1.46
N ARG A 148 -1.83 10.90 0.14
CA ARG A 148 -0.66 10.80 -0.73
C ARG A 148 0.15 12.09 -0.76
N ILE A 149 -0.51 13.25 -0.86
CA ILE A 149 0.19 14.53 -1.03
C ILE A 149 0.53 15.16 0.32
N LEU A 150 -0.49 15.50 1.11
CA LEU A 150 -0.29 16.26 2.35
C LEU A 150 0.41 15.43 3.44
N TYR A 151 0.06 14.15 3.57
CA TYR A 151 0.68 13.25 4.53
C TYR A 151 1.87 12.48 3.93
N GLY A 152 1.71 11.97 2.71
CA GLY A 152 2.69 11.05 2.12
C GLY A 152 4.00 11.67 1.67
N ILE A 153 3.99 12.91 1.17
CA ILE A 153 5.22 13.60 0.76
C ILE A 153 6.11 13.90 1.99
N PRO A 154 5.61 14.54 3.07
CA PRO A 154 6.43 14.74 4.27
C PRO A 154 6.96 13.44 4.89
N LEU A 155 6.14 12.39 4.91
CA LEU A 155 6.55 11.08 5.41
C LEU A 155 7.67 10.47 4.56
N SER A 156 7.57 10.59 3.23
CA SER A 156 8.62 10.15 2.32
C SER A 156 9.90 10.95 2.52
N LEU A 157 9.83 12.28 2.66
CA LEU A 157 11.02 13.10 2.95
C LEU A 157 11.68 12.72 4.28
N ALA A 158 10.90 12.47 5.32
CA ALA A 158 11.42 11.99 6.60
C ALA A 158 12.12 10.62 6.47
N PHE A 159 11.47 9.68 5.76
CA PHE A 159 12.06 8.37 5.44
C PHE A 159 13.38 8.52 4.67
N TRP A 160 13.45 9.39 3.67
CA TRP A 160 14.67 9.63 2.90
C TRP A 160 15.79 10.20 3.76
N ASN A 161 15.50 11.21 4.58
CA ASN A 161 16.49 11.83 5.45
C ASN A 161 17.13 10.82 6.41
N GLU A 162 16.30 10.01 7.08
CA GLU A 162 16.82 9.02 8.02
C GLU A 162 17.50 7.85 7.30
N SER A 163 17.06 7.49 6.09
CA SER A 163 17.72 6.45 5.30
C SER A 163 19.08 6.90 4.77
N ILE A 164 19.22 8.18 4.39
CA ILE A 164 20.50 8.78 4.01
C ILE A 164 21.43 8.82 5.23
N ASP A 165 20.93 9.24 6.39
CA ASP A 165 21.71 9.23 7.63
C ASP A 165 22.20 7.82 7.99
N LEU A 166 21.32 6.83 7.87
CA LEU A 166 21.66 5.42 8.06
C LEU A 166 22.77 4.93 7.09
N LEU A 167 22.76 5.39 5.83
CA LEU A 167 23.78 5.03 4.84
C LEU A 167 25.13 5.72 5.08
N LEU A 168 25.11 6.97 5.54
CA LEU A 168 26.32 7.78 5.73
C LEU A 168 27.01 7.52 7.07
N HIS A 169 26.23 7.41 8.14
CA HIS A 169 26.75 7.38 9.52
C HIS A 169 26.41 6.07 10.25
N GLY A 170 25.38 5.36 9.79
CA GLY A 170 24.94 4.10 10.37
C GLY A 170 25.66 2.86 9.84
N LYS A 171 25.27 1.71 10.38
CA LYS A 171 25.64 0.39 9.86
C LYS A 171 24.39 -0.28 9.32
N PRO A 172 24.02 -0.05 8.04
CA PRO A 172 22.84 -0.66 7.47
C PRO A 172 23.04 -2.18 7.42
N HIS A 173 21.98 -2.94 7.75
CA HIS A 173 21.99 -4.39 7.62
C HIS A 173 22.36 -4.83 6.18
N SER A 174 21.89 -4.08 5.18
CA SER A 174 22.17 -4.28 3.77
C SER A 174 21.99 -2.99 2.99
N TYR A 175 23.08 -2.52 2.37
CA TYR A 175 23.05 -1.35 1.48
C TYR A 175 22.06 -1.55 0.32
N TYR A 176 21.98 -2.77 -0.23
CA TYR A 176 21.10 -3.08 -1.35
C TYR A 176 19.61 -2.93 -0.99
N VAL A 177 19.23 -3.34 0.22
CA VAL A 177 17.84 -3.22 0.69
C VAL A 177 17.49 -1.75 0.86
N VAL A 178 18.35 -0.95 1.50
CA VAL A 178 18.10 0.50 1.67
C VAL A 178 17.95 1.20 0.31
N VAL A 179 18.85 0.92 -0.65
CA VAL A 179 18.77 1.46 -2.03
C VAL A 179 17.49 1.01 -2.73
N PHE A 180 17.09 -0.26 -2.55
CA PHE A 180 15.83 -0.76 -3.09
C PHE A 180 14.63 0.05 -2.56
N TYR A 181 14.57 0.39 -1.27
CA TYR A 181 13.46 1.19 -0.73
C TYR A 181 13.42 2.63 -1.26
N PHE A 182 14.58 3.24 -1.59
CA PHE A 182 14.59 4.52 -2.30
C PHE A 182 13.90 4.40 -3.66
N LEU A 183 14.29 3.40 -4.46
CA LEU A 183 13.69 3.16 -5.77
C LEU A 183 12.20 2.83 -5.64
N ALA A 184 11.83 1.99 -4.67
CA ALA A 184 10.44 1.65 -4.41
C ALA A 184 9.61 2.89 -4.05
N ASN A 185 10.13 3.79 -3.20
CA ASN A 185 9.42 5.00 -2.83
C ASN A 185 9.18 5.94 -4.03
N VAL A 186 10.10 5.99 -5.02
CA VAL A 186 9.90 6.74 -6.28
C VAL A 186 8.90 6.04 -7.21
N ILE A 187 8.96 4.70 -7.31
CA ILE A 187 8.07 3.94 -8.21
C ILE A 187 6.62 3.93 -7.71
N LEU A 188 6.42 3.96 -6.39
CA LEU A 188 5.11 3.78 -5.76
C LEU A 188 4.35 5.09 -5.46
N ASN A 189 4.98 6.26 -5.62
CA ASN A 189 4.36 7.58 -5.44
C ASN A 189 4.23 8.33 -6.77
#